data_AF-A0A970KUF3-F1
#
_entry.id   AF-A0A970KUF3-F1
#
_cell.length_a   1.000
_cell.length_b   1.000
_cell.length_c   1.000
_cell.angle_alpha   90.00
_cell.angle_beta   90.00
_cell.angle_gamma   90.00
#
_symmetry.space_group_name_H-M   'P 1'
#
loop_
_entity.id
_entity.type
_entity.pdbx_description
1 polymer ?
#
loop_
_entity_poly.entity_id
_entity_poly.type
_entity_poly.pdbx_seq_one_letter_code
_entity_poly.pdbx_strand_id
1 'polypeptide(L)'
;MNNRLFKKDDNKKLRENRELALENGDVIRKQIKGLMKIGQRNFAHYQINRDPIRGKIPEGMIEEIIVKSIECGKEEAEKLRNKYGDLPIQDIAKNLGLKVEYRDRQDAMDFVYFGLFETPNNIIIYEGNIGEATSLLKELRIDYFKVDFRDIVLAHEIFHFIEENDKDLYTNSFKIDLWSLGKLYTHRSRLLSTGEIAGMSFSKTLLNLDFDPNILDYIFLAAFDFEKANKLFESMMKYNRV
;
A
#
# COMPACT_ATOMS: atom_id res chain seq x y z
N MET A 1 -10.70 -30.62 16.58
CA MET A 1 -11.81 -30.77 15.61
C MET A 1 -12.59 -29.45 15.56
N ASN A 2 -12.22 -28.53 14.66
CA ASN A 2 -13.07 -27.40 14.24
C ASN A 2 -12.50 -26.62 13.03
N ASN A 3 -11.21 -26.78 12.69
CA ASN A 3 -10.60 -26.11 11.52
C ASN A 3 -11.17 -26.49 10.13
N ARG A 4 -11.98 -27.55 10.00
CA ARG A 4 -12.55 -27.96 8.68
C ARG A 4 -13.87 -27.29 8.34
N LEU A 5 -14.62 -26.78 9.32
CA LEU A 5 -15.88 -26.09 9.09
C LEU A 5 -15.64 -24.62 8.75
N PHE A 6 -14.80 -23.91 9.51
CA PHE A 6 -14.39 -22.53 9.21
C PHE A 6 -13.75 -22.38 7.82
N LYS A 7 -12.80 -23.27 7.45
CA LYS A 7 -12.19 -23.28 6.11
C LYS A 7 -13.17 -23.51 4.96
N LYS A 8 -14.32 -24.17 5.19
CA LYS A 8 -15.32 -24.40 4.14
C LYS A 8 -16.15 -23.16 3.88
N ASP A 9 -16.52 -22.42 4.93
CA ASP A 9 -17.30 -21.20 4.82
C ASP A 9 -16.48 -20.07 4.20
N ASP A 10 -15.19 -19.96 4.55
CA ASP A 10 -14.27 -18.99 3.94
C ASP A 10 -14.04 -19.26 2.44
N ASN A 11 -13.89 -20.53 2.05
CA ASN A 11 -13.74 -20.91 0.65
C ASN A 11 -15.02 -20.68 -0.16
N LYS A 12 -16.19 -20.90 0.44
CA LYS A 12 -17.47 -20.62 -0.21
C LYS A 12 -17.63 -19.11 -0.45
N LYS A 13 -17.39 -18.30 0.57
CA LYS A 13 -17.47 -16.83 0.47
C LYS A 13 -16.48 -16.27 -0.54
N LEU A 14 -15.24 -16.77 -0.56
CA LEU A 14 -14.25 -16.38 -1.55
C LEU A 14 -14.74 -16.68 -2.98
N ARG A 15 -15.34 -17.85 -3.19
CA ARG A 15 -15.90 -18.23 -4.50
C ARG A 15 -17.06 -17.32 -4.92
N GLU A 16 -17.99 -17.05 -4.03
CA GLU A 16 -19.12 -16.13 -4.29
C GLU A 16 -18.60 -14.72 -4.64
N ASN A 17 -17.62 -14.22 -3.89
CA ASN A 17 -16.99 -12.93 -4.17
C ASN A 17 -16.24 -12.92 -5.50
N ARG A 18 -15.60 -14.04 -5.87
CA ARG A 18 -14.95 -14.20 -7.17
C ARG A 18 -15.95 -14.18 -8.33
N GLU A 19 -17.04 -14.93 -8.21
CA GLU A 19 -18.12 -14.94 -9.20
C GLU A 19 -18.70 -13.52 -9.40
N LEU A 20 -18.97 -12.80 -8.31
CA LEU A 20 -19.44 -11.41 -8.35
C LEU A 20 -18.42 -10.46 -9.02
N ALA A 21 -17.13 -10.61 -8.73
CA ALA A 21 -16.08 -9.80 -9.37
C ALA A 21 -16.03 -10.05 -10.89
N LEU A 22 -16.18 -11.29 -11.33
CA LEU A 22 -16.20 -11.64 -12.75
C LEU A 22 -17.44 -11.10 -13.47
N GLU A 23 -18.61 -11.17 -12.85
CA GLU A 23 -19.84 -10.55 -13.36
C GLU A 23 -19.69 -9.03 -13.55
N ASN A 24 -18.89 -8.39 -12.69
CA ASN A 24 -18.61 -6.95 -12.73
C ASN A 24 -17.30 -6.59 -13.45
N GLY A 25 -16.79 -7.47 -14.30
CA GLY A 25 -15.49 -7.31 -14.97
C GLY A 25 -15.31 -6.00 -15.75
N ASP A 26 -16.34 -5.53 -16.44
CA ASP A 26 -16.31 -4.26 -17.18
C ASP A 26 -16.21 -3.04 -16.24
N VAL A 27 -16.87 -3.11 -15.08
CA VAL A 27 -16.79 -2.09 -14.04
C VAL A 27 -15.35 -2.04 -13.49
N ILE A 28 -14.79 -3.19 -13.13
CA ILE A 28 -13.40 -3.30 -12.63
C ILE A 28 -12.42 -2.73 -13.64
N ARG A 29 -12.56 -3.09 -14.94
CA ARG A 29 -11.70 -2.57 -16.00
C ARG A 29 -11.79 -1.04 -16.10
N LYS A 30 -12.99 -0.47 -16.03
CA LYS A 30 -13.20 0.98 -16.07
C LYS A 30 -12.61 1.67 -14.83
N GLN A 31 -12.77 1.07 -13.66
CA GLN A 31 -12.25 1.59 -12.39
C GLN A 31 -10.73 1.61 -12.39
N ILE A 32 -10.07 0.51 -12.76
CA ILE A 32 -8.61 0.45 -12.91
C ILE A 32 -8.11 1.53 -13.88
N LYS A 33 -8.73 1.67 -15.05
CA LYS A 33 -8.38 2.75 -16.01
C LYS A 33 -8.59 4.16 -15.45
N GLY A 34 -9.55 4.34 -14.55
CA GLY A 34 -9.77 5.60 -13.83
C GLY A 34 -8.65 5.87 -12.82
N LEU A 35 -8.34 4.88 -11.98
CA LEU A 35 -7.29 4.95 -10.97
C LEU A 35 -5.90 5.19 -11.58
N MET A 36 -5.59 4.60 -12.74
CA MET A 36 -4.32 4.83 -13.46
C MET A 36 -4.11 6.31 -13.86
N LYS A 37 -5.17 7.13 -13.89
CA LYS A 37 -5.08 8.56 -14.24
C LYS A 37 -4.91 9.46 -13.01
N ILE A 38 -5.01 8.91 -11.81
CA ILE A 38 -4.89 9.67 -10.56
C ILE A 38 -3.41 9.94 -10.28
N GLY A 39 -3.08 11.20 -9.99
CA GLY A 39 -1.72 11.58 -9.57
C GLY A 39 -1.41 11.22 -8.12
N GLN A 40 -0.12 11.09 -7.79
CA GLN A 40 0.38 10.78 -6.44
C GLN A 40 -0.24 11.65 -5.35
N ARG A 41 -0.38 12.97 -5.58
CA ARG A 41 -0.97 13.89 -4.59
C ARG A 41 -2.42 13.54 -4.25
N ASN A 42 -3.21 13.13 -5.23
CA ASN A 42 -4.62 12.78 -5.03
C ASN A 42 -4.75 11.45 -4.26
N PHE A 43 -3.88 10.48 -4.53
CA PHE A 43 -3.79 9.27 -3.70
C PHE A 43 -3.34 9.59 -2.27
N ALA A 44 -2.38 10.50 -2.10
CA ALA A 44 -1.90 10.91 -0.79
C ALA A 44 -2.98 11.59 0.06
N HIS A 45 -3.88 12.37 -0.55
CA HIS A 45 -5.08 12.87 0.16
C HIS A 45 -5.98 11.75 0.69
N TYR A 46 -6.19 10.72 -0.13
CA TYR A 46 -6.95 9.54 0.27
C TYR A 46 -6.28 8.84 1.46
N GLN A 47 -4.95 8.67 1.43
CA GLN A 47 -4.19 8.06 2.54
C GLN A 47 -4.25 8.90 3.82
N ILE A 48 -4.06 10.22 3.74
CA ILE A 48 -4.23 11.13 4.90
C ILE A 48 -5.62 10.99 5.50
N ASN A 49 -6.65 10.89 4.66
CA ASN A 49 -8.03 10.76 5.14
C ASN A 49 -8.30 9.44 5.88
N ARG A 50 -7.46 8.41 5.70
CA ARG A 50 -7.53 7.14 6.41
C ARG A 50 -6.65 7.08 7.66
N ASP A 51 -5.86 8.10 7.91
CA ASP A 51 -5.01 8.16 9.10
C ASP A 51 -5.87 8.11 10.39
N PRO A 52 -5.51 7.28 11.39
CA PRO A 52 -6.29 7.16 12.63
C PRO A 52 -6.51 8.48 13.37
N ILE A 53 -5.61 9.45 13.17
CA ILE A 53 -5.68 10.78 13.79
C ILE A 53 -5.97 11.88 12.76
N ARG A 54 -6.55 11.57 11.59
CA ARG A 54 -6.94 12.54 10.56
C ARG A 54 -7.67 13.76 11.09
N GLY A 55 -8.59 13.57 12.06
CA GLY A 55 -9.37 14.66 12.66
C GLY A 55 -8.54 15.65 13.49
N LYS A 56 -7.26 15.36 13.73
CA LYS A 56 -6.30 16.22 14.44
C LYS A 56 -5.32 16.92 13.51
N ILE A 57 -5.25 16.52 12.24
CA ILE A 57 -4.36 17.14 11.25
C ILE A 57 -4.93 18.53 10.87
N PRO A 58 -4.19 19.62 11.09
CA PRO A 58 -4.64 20.95 10.66
C PRO A 58 -4.75 21.02 9.13
N GLU A 59 -5.87 21.56 8.62
CA GLU A 59 -6.15 21.56 7.18
C GLU A 59 -5.06 22.27 6.36
N GLY A 60 -4.52 23.38 6.89
CA GLY A 60 -3.43 24.13 6.26
C GLY A 60 -2.08 23.40 6.18
N MET A 61 -1.92 22.26 6.87
CA MET A 61 -0.69 21.45 6.83
C MET A 61 -0.76 20.29 5.84
N ILE A 62 -1.96 19.94 5.35
CA ILE A 62 -2.16 18.71 4.56
C ILE A 62 -1.27 18.70 3.31
N GLU A 63 -1.23 19.80 2.57
CA GLU A 63 -0.42 19.88 1.35
C GLU A 63 1.08 19.72 1.63
N GLU A 64 1.58 20.36 2.68
CA GLU A 64 2.98 20.23 3.07
C GLU A 64 3.31 18.79 3.48
N ILE A 65 2.42 18.15 4.24
CA ILE A 65 2.58 16.75 4.66
C ILE A 65 2.64 15.84 3.43
N ILE A 66 1.74 16.02 2.46
CA ILE A 66 1.72 15.25 1.22
C ILE A 66 3.02 15.42 0.45
N VAL A 67 3.42 16.67 0.19
CA VAL A 67 4.62 16.97 -0.61
C VAL A 67 5.86 16.38 0.04
N LYS A 68 6.08 16.63 1.33
CA LYS A 68 7.25 16.13 2.05
C LYS A 68 7.29 14.60 2.17
N SER A 69 6.14 13.94 2.31
CA SER A 69 6.10 12.47 2.33
C SER A 69 6.43 11.88 0.95
N ILE A 70 5.91 12.48 -0.13
CA ILE A 70 6.22 12.05 -1.50
C ILE A 70 7.71 12.24 -1.79
N GLU A 71 8.28 13.39 -1.42
CA GLU A 71 9.70 13.72 -1.58
C GLU A 71 10.57 12.74 -0.78
N CYS A 72 10.24 12.49 0.48
CA CYS A 72 10.92 11.51 1.32
C CYS A 72 11.03 10.13 0.64
N GLY A 73 9.93 9.62 0.08
CA GLY A 73 9.96 8.34 -0.65
C GLY A 73 10.82 8.37 -1.91
N LYS A 74 10.78 9.48 -2.67
CA LYS A 74 11.60 9.65 -3.89
C LYS A 74 13.08 9.68 -3.57
N GLU A 75 13.47 10.46 -2.58
CA GLU A 75 14.87 10.62 -2.16
C GLU A 75 15.45 9.29 -1.69
N GLU A 76 14.72 8.49 -0.90
CA GLU A 76 15.18 7.17 -0.49
C GLU A 76 15.32 6.20 -1.67
N ALA A 77 14.39 6.24 -2.63
CA ALA A 77 14.49 5.42 -3.84
C ALA A 77 15.72 5.78 -4.67
N GLU A 78 15.99 7.07 -4.84
CA GLU A 78 17.19 7.57 -5.54
C GLU A 78 18.47 7.19 -4.81
N LYS A 79 18.53 7.29 -3.47
CA LYS A 79 19.66 6.82 -2.68
C LYS A 79 19.94 5.33 -2.91
N LEU A 80 18.91 4.48 -2.92
CA LEU A 80 19.08 3.06 -3.20
C LEU A 80 19.55 2.81 -4.64
N ARG A 81 19.00 3.50 -5.64
CA ARG A 81 19.45 3.39 -7.03
C ARG A 81 20.88 3.88 -7.22
N ASN A 82 21.29 4.96 -6.56
CA ASN A 82 22.68 5.41 -6.58
C ASN A 82 23.64 4.40 -5.96
N LYS A 83 23.19 3.64 -4.96
CA LYS A 83 24.01 2.63 -4.27
C LYS A 83 24.08 1.30 -5.02
N TYR A 84 22.97 0.84 -5.59
CA TYR A 84 22.84 -0.52 -6.14
C TYR A 84 22.59 -0.57 -7.66
N GLY A 85 22.43 0.58 -8.32
CA GLY A 85 22.14 0.66 -9.75
C GLY A 85 20.82 -0.02 -10.13
N ASP A 86 20.83 -0.69 -11.28
CA ASP A 86 19.68 -1.37 -11.87
C ASP A 86 19.49 -2.81 -11.36
N LEU A 87 20.07 -3.15 -10.20
CA LEU A 87 19.86 -4.47 -9.60
C LEU A 87 18.35 -4.75 -9.42
N PRO A 88 17.92 -6.01 -9.64
CA PRO A 88 16.59 -6.47 -9.27
C PRO A 88 16.30 -6.20 -7.79
N ILE A 89 15.04 -5.95 -7.46
CA ILE A 89 14.63 -5.57 -6.10
C ILE A 89 14.94 -6.65 -5.07
N GLN A 90 14.92 -7.92 -5.46
CA GLN A 90 15.28 -9.07 -4.64
C GLN A 90 16.76 -9.04 -4.26
N ASP A 91 17.63 -8.67 -5.20
CA ASP A 91 19.07 -8.56 -4.96
C ASP A 91 19.39 -7.35 -4.07
N ILE A 92 18.65 -6.25 -4.25
CA ILE A 92 18.69 -5.10 -3.34
C ILE A 92 18.30 -5.53 -1.92
N ALA A 93 17.19 -6.27 -1.76
CA ALA A 93 16.73 -6.75 -0.46
C ALA A 93 17.81 -7.61 0.24
N LYS A 94 18.41 -8.54 -0.51
CA LYS A 94 19.50 -9.39 -0.02
C LYS A 94 20.72 -8.57 0.40
N ASN A 95 21.11 -7.57 -0.38
CA ASN A 95 22.24 -6.69 -0.07
C ASN A 95 21.98 -5.78 1.14
N LEU A 96 20.71 -5.47 1.44
CA LEU A 96 20.29 -4.80 2.67
C LEU A 96 20.27 -5.73 3.89
N GLY A 97 20.51 -7.04 3.71
CA GLY A 97 20.45 -8.03 4.78
C GLY A 97 19.02 -8.41 5.18
N LEU A 98 18.04 -8.17 4.31
CA LEU A 98 16.65 -8.55 4.53
C LEU A 98 16.44 -10.04 4.30
N LYS A 99 15.60 -10.65 5.14
CA LYS A 99 15.08 -12.00 4.95
C LYS A 99 13.69 -11.89 4.33
N VAL A 100 13.52 -12.39 3.11
CA VAL A 100 12.23 -12.37 2.41
C VAL A 100 11.63 -13.77 2.45
N GLU A 101 10.48 -13.90 3.11
CA GLU A 101 9.70 -15.14 3.20
C GLU A 101 8.44 -15.03 2.34
N TYR A 102 8.07 -16.11 1.66
CA TYR A 102 6.82 -16.19 0.91
C TYR A 102 5.84 -17.13 1.63
N ARG A 103 4.61 -16.66 1.83
CA ARG A 103 3.55 -17.41 2.51
C ARG A 103 2.27 -17.37 1.67
N ASP A 104 1.45 -18.41 1.76
CA ASP A 104 0.24 -18.54 0.94
C ASP A 104 -0.85 -17.53 1.37
N ARG A 105 -1.31 -17.59 2.62
CA ARG A 105 -2.32 -16.65 3.16
C ARG A 105 -2.11 -16.35 4.64
N GLN A 106 -2.67 -15.23 5.09
CA GLN A 106 -2.93 -14.95 6.51
C GLN A 106 -4.39 -15.30 6.82
N ASP A 107 -4.64 -16.02 7.92
CA ASP A 107 -5.97 -16.45 8.38
C ASP A 107 -6.77 -15.32 9.09
N ALA A 108 -6.36 -14.05 8.99
CA ALA A 108 -7.01 -12.93 9.68
C ALA A 108 -8.01 -12.20 8.76
N MET A 109 -9.30 -12.37 9.06
CA MET A 109 -10.45 -12.06 8.19
C MET A 109 -10.77 -10.56 7.91
N ASP A 110 -10.03 -9.61 8.48
CA ASP A 110 -10.45 -8.19 8.44
C ASP A 110 -9.63 -7.29 7.50
N PHE A 111 -8.38 -7.64 7.21
CA PHE A 111 -7.51 -6.89 6.29
C PHE A 111 -6.69 -7.87 5.43
N VAL A 112 -6.69 -7.67 4.12
CA VAL A 112 -5.86 -8.48 3.22
C VAL A 112 -4.47 -7.84 3.20
N TYR A 113 -3.52 -8.47 3.87
CA TYR A 113 -2.10 -8.10 3.81
C TYR A 113 -1.46 -8.75 2.58
N PHE A 114 -0.57 -8.01 1.92
CA PHE A 114 0.18 -8.47 0.75
C PHE A 114 1.67 -8.56 1.04
N GLY A 115 2.16 -7.63 1.86
CA GLY A 115 3.46 -7.61 2.48
C GLY A 115 3.32 -7.36 3.97
N LEU A 116 4.35 -7.70 4.72
CA LEU A 116 4.55 -7.25 6.09
C LEU A 116 6.04 -7.20 6.39
N PHE A 117 6.54 -6.02 6.75
CA PHE A 117 7.82 -5.85 7.40
C PHE A 117 7.70 -6.14 8.90
N GLU A 118 8.52 -7.08 9.38
CA GLU A 118 8.69 -7.38 10.79
C GLU A 118 10.12 -7.02 11.23
N THR A 119 10.21 -6.23 12.30
CA THR A 119 11.49 -5.83 12.84
C THR A 119 12.29 -7.05 13.34
N PRO A 120 13.63 -7.04 13.19
CA PRO A 120 14.44 -5.96 12.64
C PRO A 120 14.65 -6.01 11.11
N ASN A 121 14.44 -7.14 10.44
CA ASN A 121 14.86 -7.32 9.04
C ASN A 121 14.10 -8.42 8.27
N ASN A 122 12.88 -8.78 8.68
CA ASN A 122 12.09 -9.81 8.03
C ASN A 122 11.00 -9.17 7.17
N ILE A 123 10.78 -9.67 5.96
CA ILE A 123 9.68 -9.28 5.08
C ILE A 123 8.92 -10.55 4.70
N ILE A 124 7.62 -10.56 4.95
CA ILE A 124 6.72 -11.62 4.54
C ILE A 124 5.93 -11.13 3.33
N ILE A 125 5.95 -11.88 2.23
CA ILE A 125 5.09 -11.64 1.06
C ILE A 125 4.03 -12.73 0.99
N TYR A 126 2.76 -12.32 0.96
CA TYR A 126 1.61 -13.22 0.87
C TYR A 126 1.30 -13.56 -0.60
N GLU A 127 2.06 -14.49 -1.16
CA GLU A 127 2.01 -14.82 -2.59
C GLU A 127 0.66 -15.37 -3.05
N GLY A 128 -0.06 -16.10 -2.19
CA GLY A 128 -1.40 -16.60 -2.51
C GLY A 128 -2.38 -15.46 -2.70
N ASN A 129 -2.29 -14.41 -1.88
CA ASN A 129 -3.14 -13.22 -2.02
C ASN A 129 -2.86 -12.46 -3.32
N ILE A 130 -1.58 -12.31 -3.67
CA ILE A 130 -1.18 -11.70 -4.94
C ILE A 130 -1.60 -12.59 -6.13
N GLY A 131 -1.55 -13.91 -5.96
CA GLY A 131 -2.01 -14.91 -6.92
C GLY A 131 -3.50 -14.77 -7.26
N GLU A 132 -4.37 -14.57 -6.26
CA GLU A 132 -5.81 -14.37 -6.49
C GLU A 132 -6.09 -13.13 -7.35
N ALA A 133 -5.39 -12.04 -7.07
CA ALA A 133 -5.56 -10.79 -7.80
C ALA A 133 -5.01 -10.84 -9.22
N THR A 134 -3.81 -11.38 -9.40
CA THR A 134 -3.22 -11.58 -10.75
C THR A 134 -4.07 -12.54 -11.58
N SER A 135 -4.64 -13.57 -10.97
CA SER A 135 -5.62 -14.45 -11.59
C SER A 135 -6.89 -13.71 -12.01
N LEU A 136 -7.44 -12.83 -11.15
CA LEU A 136 -8.62 -12.02 -11.48
C LEU A 136 -8.35 -11.17 -12.73
N LEU A 137 -7.23 -10.45 -12.74
CA LEU A 137 -6.87 -9.60 -13.87
C LEU A 137 -6.72 -10.42 -15.16
N LYS A 138 -6.15 -11.62 -15.09
CA LYS A 138 -6.01 -12.51 -16.24
C LYS A 138 -7.37 -12.96 -16.79
N GLU A 139 -8.28 -13.41 -15.93
CA GLU A 139 -9.64 -13.81 -16.32
C GLU A 139 -10.43 -12.64 -16.92
N LEU A 140 -10.26 -11.45 -16.35
CA LEU A 140 -10.81 -10.21 -16.86
C LEU A 140 -10.05 -9.68 -18.08
N ARG A 141 -8.99 -10.33 -18.58
CA ARG A 141 -8.16 -9.86 -19.71
C ARG A 141 -7.66 -8.43 -19.52
N ILE A 142 -7.15 -8.12 -18.33
CA ILE A 142 -6.52 -6.86 -17.96
C ILE A 142 -5.01 -7.10 -17.90
N ASP A 143 -4.28 -6.54 -18.86
CA ASP A 143 -2.86 -6.83 -19.09
C ASP A 143 -1.98 -5.56 -19.14
N TYR A 144 -2.49 -4.45 -18.59
CA TYR A 144 -1.83 -3.14 -18.61
C TYR A 144 -0.57 -3.08 -17.74
N PHE A 145 -0.51 -3.91 -16.69
CA PHE A 145 0.60 -3.92 -15.74
C PHE A 145 1.75 -4.78 -16.28
N LYS A 146 2.93 -4.17 -16.47
CA LYS A 146 4.15 -4.84 -16.98
C LYS A 146 5.21 -5.07 -15.89
N VAL A 147 4.74 -5.20 -14.64
CA VAL A 147 5.57 -5.37 -13.44
C VAL A 147 4.96 -6.48 -12.59
N ASP A 148 5.81 -7.20 -11.87
CA ASP A 148 5.36 -8.17 -10.88
C ASP A 148 4.85 -7.45 -9.64
N PHE A 149 3.61 -7.73 -9.21
CA PHE A 149 3.06 -7.13 -8.00
C PHE A 149 3.84 -7.50 -6.74
N ARG A 150 4.56 -8.63 -6.74
CA ARG A 150 5.49 -9.00 -5.66
C ARG A 150 6.64 -8.01 -5.54
N ASP A 151 7.11 -7.46 -6.64
CA ASP A 151 8.20 -6.47 -6.64
C ASP A 151 7.74 -5.16 -6.03
N ILE A 152 6.51 -4.74 -6.32
CA ILE A 152 5.92 -3.52 -5.76
C ILE A 152 5.73 -3.66 -4.25
N VAL A 153 5.15 -4.79 -3.82
CA VAL A 153 4.99 -5.10 -2.40
C VAL A 153 6.35 -5.16 -1.70
N LEU A 154 7.34 -5.83 -2.29
CA LEU A 154 8.68 -5.90 -1.71
C LEU A 154 9.33 -4.51 -1.59
N ALA A 155 9.20 -3.66 -2.62
CA ALA A 155 9.72 -2.30 -2.58
C ALA A 155 9.06 -1.49 -1.46
N HIS A 156 7.75 -1.64 -1.27
CA HIS A 156 7.03 -0.96 -0.19
C HIS A 156 7.54 -1.41 1.20
N GLU A 157 7.68 -2.72 1.42
CA GLU A 157 8.20 -3.23 2.70
C GLU A 157 9.69 -2.89 2.92
N ILE A 158 10.50 -2.77 1.86
CA ILE A 158 11.87 -2.25 1.96
C ILE A 158 11.88 -0.80 2.47
N PHE A 159 10.91 0.02 2.06
CA PHE A 159 10.79 1.38 2.60
C PHE A 159 10.56 1.35 4.11
N HIS A 160 9.67 0.50 4.62
CA HIS A 160 9.45 0.38 6.07
C HIS A 160 10.69 -0.11 6.82
N PHE A 161 11.53 -0.94 6.20
CA PHE A 161 12.84 -1.26 6.76
C PHE A 161 13.75 -0.02 6.86
N ILE A 162 13.82 0.81 5.82
CA ILE A 162 14.61 2.06 5.84
C ILE A 162 14.06 3.00 6.92
N GLU A 163 12.75 3.17 6.95
CA GLU A 163 12.03 3.96 7.94
C GLU A 163 12.36 3.50 9.36
N GLU A 164 12.28 2.20 9.68
CA GLU A 164 12.61 1.72 11.02
C GLU A 164 14.06 2.04 11.44
N ASN A 165 14.99 2.11 10.48
CA ASN A 165 16.41 2.31 10.75
C ASN A 165 16.89 3.77 10.68
N ASP A 166 16.06 4.70 10.20
CA ASP A 166 16.41 6.13 10.08
C ASP A 166 15.46 7.02 10.90
N LYS A 167 15.96 7.52 12.03
CA LYS A 167 15.21 8.39 12.94
C LYS A 167 15.00 9.82 12.41
N ASP A 168 15.85 10.25 11.49
CA ASP A 168 15.84 11.61 10.95
C ASP A 168 14.92 11.70 9.72
N LEU A 169 14.57 10.55 9.12
CA LEU A 169 13.59 10.44 8.04
C LEU A 169 12.32 11.22 8.35
N TYR A 170 11.78 11.93 7.36
CA TYR A 170 10.63 12.82 7.54
C TYR A 170 9.45 12.14 8.22
N THR A 171 9.16 10.88 7.83
CA THR A 171 8.06 10.09 8.38
C THR A 171 8.23 9.75 9.86
N ASN A 172 9.47 9.75 10.36
CA ASN A 172 9.82 9.53 11.76
C ASN A 172 10.01 10.79 12.59
N SER A 173 10.48 11.87 11.97
CA SER A 173 10.78 13.13 12.63
C SER A 173 9.58 14.06 12.69
N PHE A 174 8.68 14.01 11.70
CA PHE A 174 7.46 14.80 11.67
C PHE A 174 6.43 14.32 12.71
N LYS A 175 5.87 15.28 13.47
CA LYS A 175 4.83 15.02 14.47
C LYS A 175 3.84 16.18 14.51
N ILE A 176 2.59 15.86 14.80
CA ILE A 176 1.53 16.85 15.06
C ILE A 176 1.17 16.89 16.54
N ASP A 177 0.71 18.05 17.01
CA ASP A 177 0.19 18.23 18.35
C ASP A 177 -1.21 17.59 18.45
N LEU A 178 -1.41 16.67 19.39
CA LEU A 178 -2.72 16.03 19.62
C LEU A 178 -3.54 16.76 20.67
N TRP A 179 -2.89 17.12 21.79
CA TRP A 179 -3.48 17.85 22.91
C TRP A 179 -2.37 18.45 23.77
N SER A 180 -2.71 19.46 24.57
CA SER A 180 -1.78 20.10 25.52
C SER A 180 -2.37 20.13 26.92
N LEU A 181 -1.53 19.88 27.93
CA LEU A 181 -1.86 20.07 29.35
C LEU A 181 -1.36 21.45 29.80
N GLY A 182 -2.18 22.47 29.58
CA GLY A 182 -1.77 23.86 29.83
C GLY A 182 -0.54 24.24 29.00
N LYS A 183 0.36 25.04 29.58
CA LYS A 183 1.63 25.43 28.94
C LYS A 183 2.80 24.48 29.25
N LEU A 184 2.56 23.42 30.02
CA LEU A 184 3.62 22.58 30.58
C LEU A 184 4.00 21.40 29.66
N TYR A 185 3.04 20.94 28.85
CA TYR A 185 3.25 19.77 28.01
C TYR A 185 2.31 19.76 26.81
N THR A 186 2.84 19.35 25.66
CA THR A 186 2.08 19.06 24.44
C THR A 186 2.40 17.65 23.99
N HIS A 187 1.36 16.81 23.91
CA HIS A 187 1.49 15.46 23.41
C HIS A 187 1.55 15.47 21.88
N ARG A 188 2.57 14.84 21.31
CA ARG A 188 2.82 14.80 19.88
C ARG A 188 2.83 13.38 19.35
N SER A 189 2.19 13.15 18.20
CA SER A 189 2.18 11.86 17.52
C SER A 189 2.70 11.98 16.10
N ARG A 190 3.34 10.91 15.63
CA ARG A 190 3.60 10.69 14.19
C ARG A 190 2.28 10.42 13.47
N LEU A 191 2.30 10.60 12.16
CA LEU A 191 1.21 10.20 11.27
C LEU A 191 1.59 8.86 10.65
N LEU A 192 0.67 7.90 10.61
CA LEU A 192 0.94 6.64 9.90
C LEU A 192 0.93 6.88 8.39
N SER A 193 0.03 7.75 7.93
CA SER A 193 -0.10 8.09 6.52
C SER A 193 1.17 8.66 5.89
N THR A 194 2.07 9.31 6.64
CA THR A 194 3.33 9.80 6.06
C THR A 194 4.23 8.65 5.60
N GLY A 195 4.29 7.56 6.39
CA GLY A 195 5.04 6.35 6.05
C GLY A 195 4.45 5.66 4.82
N GLU A 196 3.13 5.48 4.80
CA GLU A 196 2.41 4.88 3.66
C GLU A 196 2.60 5.69 2.36
N ILE A 197 2.47 7.03 2.43
CA ILE A 197 2.64 7.90 1.26
C ILE A 197 4.08 7.81 0.74
N ALA A 198 5.05 7.84 1.65
CA ALA A 198 6.45 7.73 1.30
C ALA A 198 6.78 6.34 0.72
N GLY A 199 6.27 5.25 1.29
CA GLY A 199 6.45 3.88 0.77
C GLY A 199 5.85 3.67 -0.62
N MET A 200 4.69 4.25 -0.90
CA MET A 200 4.08 4.24 -2.24
C MET A 200 4.90 5.07 -3.25
N SER A 201 5.38 6.25 -2.83
CA SER A 201 6.24 7.11 -3.66
C SER A 201 7.60 6.48 -3.93
N PHE A 202 8.18 5.83 -2.92
CA PHE A 202 9.41 5.05 -2.99
C PHE A 202 9.28 3.92 -4.00
N SER A 203 8.24 3.08 -3.86
CA SER A 203 8.00 1.94 -4.75
C SER A 203 7.81 2.37 -6.20
N LYS A 204 7.04 3.45 -6.43
CA LYS A 204 6.86 4.04 -7.76
C LYS A 204 8.19 4.45 -8.39
N THR A 205 9.02 5.17 -7.62
CA THR A 205 10.27 5.75 -8.10
C THR A 205 11.32 4.67 -8.30
N LEU A 206 11.48 3.78 -7.33
CA LEU A 206 12.47 2.71 -7.35
C LEU A 206 12.23 1.77 -8.52
N LEU A 207 10.98 1.38 -8.78
CA LEU A 207 10.62 0.46 -9.87
C LEU A 207 10.28 1.16 -11.19
N ASN A 208 10.39 2.50 -11.25
CA ASN A 208 10.06 3.32 -12.42
C ASN A 208 8.65 3.02 -12.98
N LEU A 209 7.63 3.03 -12.12
CA LEU A 209 6.26 2.69 -12.48
C LEU A 209 5.54 3.87 -13.16
N ASP A 210 4.75 3.56 -14.20
CA ASP A 210 3.90 4.52 -14.93
C ASP A 210 2.56 4.79 -14.23
N PHE A 211 2.21 4.01 -13.20
CA PHE A 211 1.04 4.20 -12.34
C PHE A 211 1.45 4.41 -10.88
N ASP A 212 0.48 4.77 -10.03
CA ASP A 212 0.68 4.87 -8.59
C ASP A 212 0.40 3.52 -7.89
N PRO A 213 1.32 2.99 -7.06
CA PRO A 213 1.15 1.73 -6.33
C PRO A 213 -0.12 1.63 -5.48
N ASN A 214 -0.73 2.76 -5.07
CA ASN A 214 -2.02 2.74 -4.36
C ASN A 214 -3.15 2.04 -5.14
N ILE A 215 -3.01 1.86 -6.45
CA ILE A 215 -3.97 1.08 -7.24
C ILE A 215 -4.06 -0.38 -6.79
N LEU A 216 -3.00 -0.92 -6.19
CA LEU A 216 -2.94 -2.29 -5.69
C LEU A 216 -3.94 -2.52 -4.56
N ASP A 217 -4.18 -1.53 -3.68
CA ASP A 217 -5.22 -1.61 -2.63
C ASP A 217 -6.58 -1.99 -3.22
N TYR A 218 -6.95 -1.36 -4.35
CA TYR A 218 -8.20 -1.64 -5.05
C TYR A 218 -8.15 -3.00 -5.76
N ILE A 219 -7.10 -3.26 -6.55
CA ILE A 219 -6.97 -4.50 -7.34
C ILE A 219 -7.03 -5.72 -6.44
N PHE A 220 -6.28 -5.67 -5.35
CA PHE A 220 -6.22 -6.76 -4.43
C PHE A 220 -7.54 -6.91 -3.68
N LEU A 221 -8.15 -5.84 -3.18
CA LEU A 221 -9.45 -5.94 -2.52
C LEU A 221 -10.54 -6.47 -3.47
N ALA A 222 -10.52 -6.10 -4.75
CA ALA A 222 -11.47 -6.60 -5.75
C ALA A 222 -11.38 -8.12 -5.95
N ALA A 223 -10.22 -8.74 -5.70
CA ALA A 223 -10.04 -10.19 -5.74
C ALA A 223 -10.73 -10.92 -4.59
N PHE A 224 -10.96 -10.24 -3.47
CA PHE A 224 -11.52 -10.83 -2.25
C PHE A 224 -12.93 -10.36 -1.93
N ASP A 225 -13.29 -9.12 -2.27
CA ASP A 225 -14.55 -8.47 -1.92
C ASP A 225 -14.81 -7.29 -2.87
N PHE A 226 -15.51 -7.55 -3.98
CA PHE A 226 -15.81 -6.55 -4.99
C PHE A 226 -16.62 -5.37 -4.44
N GLU A 227 -17.59 -5.61 -3.54
CA GLU A 227 -18.41 -4.53 -3.00
C GLU A 227 -17.59 -3.55 -2.15
N LYS A 228 -16.69 -4.07 -1.30
CA LYS A 228 -15.74 -3.23 -0.57
C LYS A 228 -14.76 -2.54 -1.51
N ALA A 229 -14.27 -3.21 -2.54
CA ALA A 229 -13.41 -2.60 -3.55
C ALA A 229 -14.11 -1.45 -4.29
N ASN A 230 -15.40 -1.59 -4.60
CA ASN A 230 -16.18 -0.53 -5.22
C ASN A 230 -16.32 0.69 -4.31
N LYS A 231 -16.58 0.49 -3.01
CA LYS A 231 -16.59 1.59 -2.01
C LYS A 231 -15.21 2.25 -1.88
N LEU A 232 -14.15 1.46 -1.94
CA LEU A 232 -12.77 1.93 -1.90
C LEU A 232 -12.45 2.81 -3.11
N PHE A 233 -12.84 2.38 -4.32
CA PHE A 233 -12.69 3.16 -5.55
C PHE A 233 -13.35 4.55 -5.43
N GLU A 234 -14.59 4.62 -4.96
CA GLU A 234 -15.28 5.91 -4.76
C GLU A 234 -14.53 6.82 -3.77
N SER A 235 -13.92 6.22 -2.75
CA SER A 235 -13.13 6.95 -1.74
C SER A 235 -11.82 7.50 -2.31
N MET A 236 -11.13 6.73 -3.15
CA MET A 236 -9.94 7.17 -3.88
C MET A 236 -10.26 8.27 -4.90
N MET A 237 -11.38 8.14 -5.62
CA MET A 237 -11.79 9.09 -6.65
C MET A 237 -12.29 10.43 -6.10
N LYS A 238 -12.69 10.49 -4.82
CA LYS A 238 -13.21 11.72 -4.17
C LYS A 238 -12.25 12.92 -4.30
N TYR A 239 -10.94 12.66 -4.28
CA TYR A 239 -9.88 13.65 -4.35
C TYR A 239 -9.36 13.90 -5.77
N ASN A 240 -9.98 13.27 -6.78
CA ASN A 240 -9.61 13.41 -8.18
C ASN A 240 -10.41 14.51 -8.91
N ARG A 241 -10.87 15.53 -8.19
CA ARG A 241 -11.62 16.65 -8.79
C ARG A 241 -10.64 17.68 -9.31
N VAL A 242 -10.57 17.76 -10.64
CA VAL A 242 -9.96 18.87 -11.41
C VAL A 242 -10.64 20.17 -11.05
#